data_AF-A0A068W964-F1
#
_entry.id   AF-A0A068W964-F1
#
_cell.length_a   1.000
_cell.length_b   1.000
_cell.length_c   1.000
_cell.angle_alpha   90.00
_cell.angle_beta   90.00
_cell.angle_gamma   90.00
#
_symmetry.space_group_name_H-M   'P 1'
#
loop_
_entity.id
_entity.type
_entity.pdbx_description
1 polymer ?
#
loop_
_entity_poly.entity_id
_entity_poly.type
_entity_poly.pdbx_seq_one_letter_code
_entity_poly.pdbx_strand_id
1 'polypeptide(L)'
;ADWKDRRLWVTVAPIVAITFPAAVQACLWWRYRLPVGATVSVLALLLGEWINRYMNFWGWTYFPVNFCFPSNLIPGAIVLNVVLMLGNSMTLMLLLAVWPLVFCSTQATGQSLLHCTFLLNTM
;
A
#
# COMPACT_ATOMS: atom_id res chain seq x y z
N ALA A 1 7.20 -12.77 -5.83
CA ALA A 1 7.92 -11.53 -6.22
C ALA A 1 7.85 -11.29 -7.72
N ASP A 2 7.96 -12.34 -8.52
CA ASP A 2 8.01 -12.33 -9.99
C ASP A 2 6.90 -11.52 -10.70
N TRP A 3 5.67 -11.55 -10.18
CA TRP A 3 4.52 -10.84 -10.76
C TRP A 3 4.47 -9.32 -10.50
N LYS A 4 5.40 -8.76 -9.71
CA LYS A 4 5.46 -7.32 -9.40
C LYS A 4 6.16 -6.54 -10.52
N ASP A 5 5.56 -6.56 -11.71
CA ASP A 5 6.11 -5.92 -12.91
C ASP A 5 6.01 -4.38 -12.89
N ARG A 6 6.94 -3.71 -13.59
CA ARG A 6 6.97 -2.25 -13.72
C ARG A 6 5.73 -1.66 -14.43
N ARG A 7 4.97 -2.48 -15.16
CA ARG A 7 3.82 -2.04 -15.98
C ARG A 7 2.48 -2.27 -15.29
N LEU A 8 2.08 -3.53 -15.18
CA LEU A 8 0.73 -3.90 -14.70
C LEU A 8 0.60 -3.71 -13.19
N TRP A 9 1.61 -4.11 -12.44
CA TRP A 9 1.53 -4.03 -10.98
C TRP A 9 1.55 -2.57 -10.48
N VAL A 10 2.35 -1.70 -11.11
CA VAL A 10 2.41 -0.26 -10.79
C VAL A 10 1.11 0.48 -11.13
N THR A 11 0.29 -0.03 -12.04
CA THR A 11 -0.96 0.62 -12.46
C THR A 11 -2.18 0.03 -11.76
N VAL A 12 -2.32 -1.30 -11.74
CA VAL A 12 -3.51 -1.96 -11.21
C VAL A 12 -3.58 -1.86 -9.68
N ALA A 13 -2.47 -2.09 -8.99
CA ALA A 13 -2.47 -2.10 -7.53
C ALA A 13 -2.91 -0.76 -6.90
N PRO A 14 -2.43 0.43 -7.33
CA PRO A 14 -2.87 1.68 -6.74
C PRO A 14 -4.30 2.06 -7.13
N ILE A 15 -4.77 1.71 -8.33
CA ILE A 15 -6.15 1.97 -8.78
C ILE A 15 -7.15 1.19 -7.92
N VAL A 16 -6.87 -0.08 -7.63
CA VAL A 16 -7.76 -0.88 -6.79
C VAL A 16 -7.64 -0.45 -5.33
N ALA A 17 -6.42 -0.18 -4.86
CA ALA A 17 -6.15 0.15 -3.46
C ALA A 17 -6.72 1.50 -3.00
N ILE A 18 -7.06 2.44 -3.90
CA ILE A 18 -7.60 3.76 -3.50
C ILE A 18 -9.11 3.74 -3.20
N THR A 19 -9.84 2.72 -3.68
CA THR A 19 -11.30 2.64 -3.56
C THR A 19 -11.78 2.59 -2.10
N PHE A 20 -11.20 1.70 -1.31
CA PHE A 20 -11.54 1.49 0.10
C PHE A 20 -11.14 2.66 1.01
N PRO A 21 -9.90 3.20 0.90
CA PRO A 21 -9.51 4.44 1.59
C PRO A 21 -10.48 5.59 1.32
N ALA A 22 -10.88 5.81 0.06
CA ALA A 22 -11.79 6.90 -0.28
C ALA A 22 -13.17 6.73 0.37
N ALA A 23 -13.71 5.51 0.38
CA ALA A 23 -15.01 5.22 1.01
C ALA A 23 -14.97 5.45 2.53
N VAL A 24 -13.97 4.91 3.22
CA VAL A 24 -13.81 5.05 4.68
C VAL A 24 -13.56 6.50 5.06
N GLN A 25 -12.78 7.23 4.26
CA GLN A 25 -12.47 8.64 4.46
C GLN A 25 -13.70 9.53 4.26
N ALA A 26 -14.61 9.21 3.32
CA ALA A 26 -15.88 9.90 3.21
C ALA A 26 -16.75 9.72 4.46
N CYS A 27 -16.87 8.49 4.99
CA CYS A 27 -17.67 8.22 6.19
C CYS A 27 -17.11 8.90 7.45
N LEU A 28 -15.80 8.79 7.69
CA LEU A 28 -15.15 9.37 8.87
C LEU A 28 -15.08 10.90 8.83
N TRP A 29 -14.89 11.49 7.65
CA TRP A 29 -14.78 12.94 7.54
C TRP A 29 -16.12 13.65 7.74
N TRP A 30 -17.19 13.16 7.10
CA TRP A 30 -18.51 13.79 7.19
C TRP A 30 -19.16 13.65 8.57
N ARG A 31 -18.86 12.58 9.31
CA ARG A 31 -19.46 12.32 10.62
C ARG A 31 -18.59 12.80 11.80
N TYR A 32 -17.28 12.61 11.73
CA TYR A 32 -16.38 12.79 12.88
C TYR A 32 -15.22 13.76 12.63
N ARG A 33 -15.07 14.30 11.41
CA ARG A 33 -13.97 15.22 11.02
C ARG A 33 -12.56 14.67 11.30
N LEU A 34 -12.42 13.34 11.32
CA LEU A 34 -11.16 12.66 11.62
C LEU A 34 -10.38 12.34 10.33
N PRO A 35 -9.14 12.84 10.15
CA PRO A 35 -8.30 12.57 8.98
C PRO A 35 -7.49 11.27 9.14
N VAL A 36 -8.15 10.15 9.43
CA VAL A 36 -7.50 8.83 9.62
C VAL A 36 -8.09 7.72 8.74
N GLY A 37 -9.03 8.05 7.86
CA GLY A 37 -9.75 7.05 7.06
C GLY A 37 -8.85 6.22 6.14
N ALA A 38 -7.91 6.86 5.46
CA ALA A 38 -7.01 6.15 4.56
C ALA A 38 -6.03 5.23 5.32
N THR A 39 -5.41 5.72 6.39
CA THR A 39 -4.45 4.93 7.18
C THR A 39 -5.09 3.71 7.85
N VAL A 40 -6.31 3.84 8.39
CA VAL A 40 -7.01 2.70 9.01
C VAL A 40 -7.29 1.60 7.98
N SER A 41 -7.78 1.97 6.80
CA SER A 41 -8.06 0.99 5.73
C SER A 41 -6.80 0.29 5.23
N VAL A 42 -5.69 1.02 5.05
CA VAL A 42 -4.41 0.44 4.60
C VAL A 42 -3.77 -0.42 5.68
N LEU A 43 -3.83 -0.03 6.95
CA LEU A 43 -3.31 -0.85 8.05
C LEU A 43 -4.09 -2.16 8.20
N ALA A 44 -5.41 -2.11 8.04
CA ALA A 44 -6.24 -3.32 8.05
C ALA A 44 -5.88 -4.28 6.92
N LEU A 45 -5.67 -3.76 5.70
CA LEU A 45 -5.20 -4.56 4.56
C LEU A 45 -3.81 -5.15 4.81
N LEU A 46 -2.87 -4.36 5.30
CA LEU A 46 -1.51 -4.82 5.57
C LEU A 46 -1.49 -5.93 6.63
N LEU A 47 -2.24 -5.77 7.72
CA LEU A 47 -2.34 -6.77 8.76
C LEU A 47 -2.97 -8.07 8.23
N GLY A 48 -4.05 -7.97 7.45
CA GLY A 48 -4.69 -9.14 6.83
C GLY A 48 -3.75 -9.88 5.89
N GLU A 49 -3.01 -9.16 5.05
CA GLU A 49 -2.01 -9.75 4.15
C GLU A 49 -0.87 -10.41 4.94
N TRP A 50 -0.33 -9.74 5.96
CA TRP A 50 0.76 -10.29 6.76
C TRP A 50 0.36 -11.56 7.51
N ILE A 51 -0.81 -11.57 8.15
CA ILE A 51 -1.32 -12.75 8.86
C ILE A 51 -1.46 -13.93 7.89
N ASN A 52 -2.07 -13.71 6.73
CA ASN A 52 -2.28 -14.77 5.75
C ASN A 52 -0.95 -15.31 5.20
N ARG A 53 0.05 -14.45 5.03
CA ARG A 53 1.36 -14.85 4.50
C ARG A 53 2.24 -15.58 5.52
N TYR A 54 2.16 -15.23 6.80
CA TYR A 54 2.86 -15.98 7.84
C TYR A 54 2.16 -17.29 8.18
N MET A 55 0.84 -17.30 8.38
CA MET A 55 0.12 -18.49 8.84
C MET A 55 -0.12 -19.52 7.73
N ASN A 56 -0.56 -19.09 6.54
CA ASN A 56 -0.87 -20.04 5.45
C ASN A 56 0.33 -20.29 4.53
N PHE A 57 0.92 -19.22 3.96
CA PHE A 57 1.97 -19.40 2.96
C PHE A 57 3.27 -19.95 3.56
N TRP A 58 3.73 -19.40 4.69
CA TRP A 58 4.91 -19.91 5.37
C TRP A 58 4.58 -21.06 6.33
N GLY A 59 3.58 -20.89 7.20
CA GLY A 59 3.26 -21.85 8.24
C GLY A 59 2.68 -23.19 7.75
N TRP A 60 1.91 -23.18 6.64
CA TRP A 60 1.29 -24.39 6.12
C TRP A 60 1.94 -24.90 4.82
N THR A 61 2.22 -24.01 3.86
CA THR A 61 2.74 -24.41 2.54
C THR A 61 4.25 -24.17 2.36
N TYR A 62 4.95 -23.73 3.41
CA TYR A 62 6.41 -23.57 3.48
C TYR A 62 7.04 -22.67 2.40
N PHE A 63 6.27 -21.78 1.78
CA PHE A 63 6.82 -20.82 0.85
C PHE A 63 7.70 -19.78 1.57
N PRO A 64 8.88 -19.42 1.01
CA PRO A 64 9.77 -18.45 1.63
C PRO A 64 9.11 -17.06 1.69
N VAL A 65 9.13 -16.44 2.88
CA VAL A 65 8.48 -15.14 3.15
C VAL A 65 8.99 -14.03 2.22
N ASN A 66 10.26 -14.10 1.79
CA ASN A 66 10.82 -13.16 0.80
C ASN A 66 10.11 -13.19 -0.56
N PHE A 67 9.62 -14.35 -1.00
CA PHE A 67 8.87 -14.44 -2.26
C PHE A 67 7.44 -13.87 -2.11
N CYS A 68 6.91 -14.01 -0.89
CA CYS A 68 5.58 -13.59 -0.49
C CYS A 68 5.65 -12.30 0.35
N PHE A 69 6.43 -11.28 -0.01
CA PHE A 69 6.35 -9.99 0.71
C PHE A 69 5.16 -9.11 0.23
N PRO A 70 4.35 -8.51 1.14
CA PRO A 70 3.21 -7.66 0.78
C PRO A 70 3.63 -6.34 0.11
N SER A 71 2.66 -5.52 -0.30
CA SER A 71 2.95 -4.21 -0.92
C SER A 71 2.88 -3.10 0.11
N ASN A 72 3.84 -2.17 0.11
CA ASN A 72 3.89 -1.11 1.11
C ASN A 72 3.04 0.09 0.70
N LEU A 73 1.80 0.16 1.21
CA LEU A 73 0.82 1.22 0.89
C LEU A 73 0.79 2.36 1.93
N ILE A 74 1.51 2.20 3.05
CA ILE A 74 1.46 3.11 4.21
C ILE A 74 1.79 4.56 3.84
N PRO A 75 2.87 4.87 3.08
CA PRO A 75 3.26 6.25 2.86
C PRO A 75 2.26 7.00 1.95
N GLY A 76 1.61 6.30 1.03
CA GLY A 76 0.50 6.88 0.26
C GLY A 76 -0.66 7.28 1.16
N ALA A 77 -1.01 6.44 2.15
CA ALA A 77 -2.15 6.66 3.05
C ALA A 77 -1.97 7.89 3.92
N ILE A 78 -0.73 8.12 4.37
CA ILE A 78 -0.37 9.30 5.15
C ILE A 78 -0.55 10.57 4.31
N VAL A 79 -0.06 10.57 3.06
CA VAL A 79 -0.21 11.72 2.16
C VAL A 79 -1.68 12.03 1.90
N LEU A 80 -2.53 11.03 1.66
CA LEU A 80 -3.97 11.25 1.44
C LEU A 80 -4.69 11.84 2.67
N ASN A 81 -4.33 11.42 3.88
CA ASN A 81 -4.89 12.00 5.10
C ASN A 81 -4.44 13.46 5.29
N VAL A 82 -3.16 13.78 5.00
CA VAL A 82 -2.61 15.13 5.14
C VAL A 82 -3.22 16.10 4.13
N VAL A 83 -3.36 15.68 2.86
CA VAL A 83 -3.99 16.51 1.81
C VAL A 83 -5.45 16.83 2.17
N LEU A 84 -6.18 15.86 2.72
CA LEU A 84 -7.55 16.07 3.15
C LEU A 84 -7.64 16.99 4.38
N MET A 85 -6.69 16.88 5.32
CA MET A 85 -6.62 17.76 6.49
C MET A 85 -6.33 19.21 6.12
N LEU A 86 -5.40 19.45 5.19
CA LEU A 86 -5.02 20.79 4.74
C LEU A 86 -6.04 21.41 3.77
N GLY A 87 -6.63 20.59 2.90
CA GLY A 87 -7.54 21.04 1.86
C GLY A 87 -9.01 21.12 2.25
N ASN A 88 -9.43 20.41 3.32
CA ASN A 88 -10.83 20.25 3.76
C ASN A 88 -11.83 19.97 2.61
N SER A 89 -11.35 19.44 1.48
CA SER A 89 -12.12 19.28 0.25
C SER A 89 -11.82 17.93 -0.40
N MET A 90 -12.88 17.17 -0.64
CA MET A 90 -12.81 15.83 -1.24
C MET A 90 -12.30 15.89 -2.68
N THR A 91 -12.60 16.97 -3.39
CA THR A 91 -12.14 17.19 -4.77
C THR A 91 -10.64 17.43 -4.85
N LEU A 92 -10.06 18.13 -3.84
CA LEU A 92 -8.63 18.38 -3.77
C LEU A 92 -7.86 17.08 -3.49
N MET A 93 -8.41 16.20 -2.64
CA MET A 93 -7.85 14.87 -2.41
C MET A 93 -7.74 14.07 -3.72
N LEU A 94 -8.75 14.11 -4.58
CA LEU A 94 -8.75 13.39 -5.86
C LEU A 94 -7.73 13.98 -6.85
N LEU A 95 -7.66 15.30 -6.95
CA LEU A 95 -6.82 15.99 -7.94
C LEU A 95 -5.33 16.01 -7.56
N LEU A 96 -5.03 16.24 -6.28
CA LEU A 96 -3.67 16.20 -5.74
C LEU A 96 -3.27 14.80 -5.27
N ALA A 97 -4.01 13.76 -5.63
CA ALA A 97 -3.67 12.39 -5.28
C ALA A 97 -2.32 12.00 -5.92
N VAL A 98 -1.22 12.27 -5.22
CA VAL A 98 0.15 11.79 -5.55
C VAL A 98 0.23 10.26 -5.37
N TRP A 99 -0.89 9.60 -5.07
CA TRP A 99 -1.01 8.18 -4.72
C TRP A 99 -0.29 7.22 -5.69
N PRO A 100 -0.49 7.27 -7.02
CA PRO A 100 0.19 6.34 -7.93
C PRO A 100 1.72 6.57 -7.96
N LEU A 101 2.16 7.81 -7.78
CA LEU A 101 3.57 8.18 -7.77
C LEU A 101 4.25 7.76 -6.46
N VAL A 102 3.60 7.99 -5.31
CA VAL A 102 4.08 7.54 -3.99
C VAL A 102 4.09 6.02 -3.90
N PHE A 103 3.13 5.33 -4.52
CA PHE A 103 3.12 3.88 -4.58
C PHE A 103 4.37 3.31 -5.29
N CYS A 104 4.73 3.91 -6.44
CA CYS A 104 5.90 3.46 -7.21
C CYS A 104 7.22 3.68 -6.44
N SER A 105 7.38 4.84 -5.80
CA SER A 105 8.60 5.17 -5.06
C SER A 105 8.80 4.33 -3.79
N THR A 106 7.70 4.00 -3.10
CA THR A 106 7.74 3.26 -1.83
C THR A 106 7.92 1.75 -2.01
N GLN A 107 7.56 1.21 -3.17
CA GLN A 107 7.88 -0.17 -3.50
C GLN A 107 9.29 -0.34 -4.04
N ALA A 108 9.85 0.69 -4.71
CA ALA A 108 11.20 0.63 -5.25
C ALA A 108 12.25 0.31 -4.19
N THR A 109 12.09 0.81 -2.95
CA THR A 109 12.97 0.53 -1.81
C THR A 109 12.77 -0.87 -1.21
N GLY A 110 11.56 -1.42 -1.25
CA GLY A 110 11.28 -2.77 -0.76
C GLY A 110 11.68 -3.89 -1.72
N GLN A 111 11.59 -3.66 -3.04
CA GLN A 111 12.00 -4.62 -4.08
C GLN A 111 13.51 -4.56 -4.38
N SER A 112 14.14 -3.40 -4.26
CA SER A 112 15.59 -3.25 -4.46
C SER A 112 16.41 -4.04 -3.44
N LEU A 113 15.96 -4.11 -2.18
CA LEU A 113 16.58 -4.94 -1.15
C LEU A 113 16.55 -6.43 -1.52
N LEU A 114 15.47 -6.91 -2.15
CA LEU A 114 15.33 -8.29 -2.61
C LEU A 114 16.19 -8.59 -3.84
N HIS A 115 16.32 -7.65 -4.78
CA HIS A 115 17.26 -7.76 -5.90
C HIS A 115 18.73 -7.78 -5.44
N CYS A 116 19.11 -6.96 -4.46
CA CYS A 116 20.47 -6.92 -3.93
C CYS A 116 20.83 -8.17 -3.08
N THR A 117 19.89 -8.70 -2.28
CA THR A 117 20.14 -9.93 -1.51
C THR A 117 20.24 -11.17 -2.40
N PHE A 118 19.58 -11.19 -3.56
CA PHE A 118 19.76 -12.25 -4.55
C PHE A 118 21.16 -12.18 -5.19
N LEU A 119 21.62 -10.99 -5.59
CA LEU A 119 22.96 -10.79 -6.16
C LEU A 119 24.10 -11.14 -5.18
N LEU A 120 23.94 -10.82 -3.89
CA LEU A 120 24.91 -11.15 -2.84
C LEU A 120 24.97 -12.65 -2.48
N ASN A 121 23.90 -13.42 -2.75
CA ASN A 121 23.89 -14.88 -2.51
C ASN A 121 24.40 -15.70 -3.72
N THR A 122 24.62 -15.06 -4.87
CA THR A 122 25.09 -15.71 -6.10
C THR A 122 26.57 -15.41 -6.43
N MET A 123 27.29 -14.73 -5.53
CA MET A 123 28.74 -14.53 -5.56
C MET A 123 29.41 -15.37 -4.46
#